data_AF-A0A9Q0IUS0-F1
#
_entry.id   AF-A0A9Q0IUS0-F1
#
_cell.length_a   1.000
_cell.length_b   1.000
_cell.length_c   1.000
_cell.angle_alpha   90.00
_cell.angle_beta   90.00
_cell.angle_gamma   90.00
#
_symmetry.space_group_name_H-M   'P 1'
#
loop_
_entity.id
_entity.type
_entity.pdbx_description
1 polymer ?
#
loop_
_entity_poly.entity_id
_entity_poly.type
_entity_poly.pdbx_seq_one_letter_code
_entity_poly.pdbx_strand_id
1 'polypeptide(L)'
;MSIKNFRRYQVSNLDFKFAAVQFSSFARMVFNFNDYQNGKATELLKAEPFMQDLTNTYRALNYTLIELFENQMAGASPDATRVLLIITDGDPSDRDTTIKIVEKYDEKHITRFVIGGSLVLGSVGSNDWRGSLYELESNNMESNGIHIEDPDMAHSSYMGYSVAAGEKDLVSLYFTGAPRFKHMGEVVVFRKSHDTWEVVRRVTGEQIGSYFGAALCLVDLKSDGNTDFLLVGAPLFHHPHEKREGQIYVYRLTTQLELESTLNVSVPSRGRFGTSISLLADLNGDGLRDVAVGAPLEDDNRGAVYIYHGNQHTGIRPTFSQRIPADPGLDQIRFFGLAVDGTIDLGEDGLADLVVGSRGAAIVFRSKPVVNVKAHLNFEPAQISTVNIHCPAIQGNFLPMVTLTVCFDLAEVTRGITGTTNMALNITYSLEVDPNQSRQTSRGFFKETLDRNLQFTVELMTKHCFIHSVNMPVCKCTC
;
A
#
# COMPACT_ATOMS: atom_id res chain seq x y z
N MET A 1 3.52 4.36 26.06
CA MET A 1 3.73 2.92 26.35
C MET A 1 4.84 2.44 25.41
N SER A 2 6.02 2.14 25.95
CA SER A 2 7.25 1.88 25.17
C SER A 2 7.24 0.43 24.67
N ILE A 3 7.27 0.23 23.35
CA ILE A 3 7.46 -1.10 22.75
C ILE A 3 8.93 -1.19 22.33
N LYS A 4 9.72 -1.89 23.15
CA LYS A 4 11.07 -2.35 22.81
C LYS A 4 10.96 -3.74 22.23
N ASN A 5 11.34 -3.92 20.97
CA ASN A 5 12.00 -5.12 20.42
C ASN A 5 12.15 -4.96 18.90
N PHE A 6 13.24 -4.34 18.45
CA PHE A 6 13.67 -4.42 17.05
C PHE A 6 14.78 -5.47 16.94
N ARG A 7 14.56 -6.54 16.17
CA ARG A 7 15.66 -7.38 15.67
C ARG A 7 16.22 -6.72 14.41
N ARG A 8 17.52 -6.47 14.43
CA ARG A 8 18.29 -5.74 13.42
C ARG A 8 18.97 -6.75 12.51
N TYR A 9 18.76 -6.68 11.21
CA TYR A 9 19.61 -7.36 10.22
C TYR A 9 20.26 -6.27 9.36
N GLN A 10 21.59 -6.31 9.27
CA GLN A 10 22.42 -5.37 8.52
C GLN A 10 23.14 -6.19 7.44
N VAL A 11 22.96 -5.87 6.17
CA VAL A 11 23.65 -6.54 5.05
C VAL A 11 24.50 -5.51 4.32
N SER A 12 25.81 -5.77 4.21
CA SER A 12 26.78 -4.95 3.49
C SER A 12 27.73 -5.85 2.69
N ASN A 13 28.02 -5.47 1.43
CA ASN A 13 28.75 -6.20 0.38
C ASN A 13 28.09 -7.52 -0.08
N LEU A 14 27.66 -7.57 -1.34
CA LEU A 14 26.89 -8.70 -1.86
C LEU A 14 27.78 -9.66 -2.69
N ASP A 15 28.27 -10.71 -2.03
CA ASP A 15 28.87 -11.89 -2.67
C ASP A 15 27.76 -12.89 -3.07
N PHE A 16 27.21 -12.75 -4.27
CA PHE A 16 26.21 -13.70 -4.79
C PHE A 16 26.84 -14.88 -5.51
N LYS A 17 26.29 -16.08 -5.29
CA LYS A 17 26.51 -17.26 -6.17
C LYS A 17 25.18 -17.66 -6.79
N PHE A 18 25.20 -18.04 -8.06
CA PHE A 18 24.01 -18.50 -8.77
C PHE A 18 24.11 -19.99 -9.11
N ALA A 19 22.97 -20.64 -9.26
CA ALA A 19 22.79 -21.96 -9.83
C ALA A 19 21.50 -21.93 -10.65
N ALA A 20 21.37 -22.80 -11.65
CA ALA A 20 20.16 -22.87 -12.47
C ALA A 20 19.69 -24.32 -12.65
N VAL A 21 18.37 -24.50 -12.55
CA VAL A 21 17.65 -25.74 -12.81
C VAL A 21 16.57 -25.41 -13.83
N GLN A 22 16.54 -26.13 -14.94
CA GLN A 22 15.42 -26.08 -15.87
C GLN A 22 14.44 -27.20 -15.50
N PHE A 23 13.14 -26.92 -15.58
CA PHE A 23 12.13 -27.90 -15.26
C PHE A 23 10.96 -27.86 -16.25
N SER A 24 10.34 -29.02 -16.38
CA SER A 24 9.11 -29.26 -17.13
C SER A 24 8.45 -30.52 -16.53
N SER A 25 8.25 -31.60 -17.29
CA SER A 25 7.76 -32.88 -16.74
C SER A 25 8.76 -33.52 -15.78
N PHE A 26 10.04 -33.19 -15.91
CA PHE A 26 11.15 -33.47 -14.99
C PHE A 26 12.01 -32.23 -14.77
N ALA A 27 12.89 -32.24 -13.78
CA ALA A 27 13.85 -31.17 -13.53
C ALA A 27 15.28 -31.67 -13.79
N ARG A 28 16.14 -30.80 -14.34
CA ARG A 28 17.57 -31.07 -14.46
C ARG A 28 18.40 -29.84 -14.13
N MET A 29 19.55 -30.07 -13.52
CA MET A 29 20.53 -29.04 -13.24
C MET A 29 21.20 -28.57 -14.53
N VAL A 30 21.16 -27.26 -14.79
CA VAL A 30 21.88 -26.61 -15.89
C VAL A 30 23.31 -26.30 -15.44
N PHE A 31 23.46 -25.72 -14.25
CA PHE A 31 24.74 -25.49 -13.58
C PHE A 31 24.56 -25.29 -12.07
N ASN A 32 25.56 -25.65 -11.26
CA ASN A 32 25.56 -25.44 -9.81
C ASN A 32 26.39 -24.21 -9.39
N PHE A 33 26.48 -23.95 -8.08
CA PHE A 33 27.22 -22.80 -7.56
C PHE A 33 28.72 -22.88 -7.84
N ASN A 34 29.32 -24.08 -7.88
CA ASN A 34 30.72 -24.24 -8.26
C ASN A 34 30.94 -23.88 -9.73
N ASP A 35 30.05 -24.30 -10.63
CA ASP A 35 30.13 -23.95 -12.05
C ASP A 35 30.03 -22.43 -12.27
N TYR A 36 29.15 -21.76 -11.52
CA TYR A 36 29.07 -20.30 -11.53
C TYR A 36 30.38 -19.64 -11.06
N GLN A 37 30.94 -20.10 -9.94
CA GLN A 37 32.22 -19.56 -9.44
C GLN A 37 33.39 -19.81 -10.40
N ASN A 38 33.33 -20.90 -11.16
CA ASN A 38 34.31 -21.23 -12.19
C ASN A 38 34.05 -20.52 -13.54
N GLY A 39 33.06 -19.61 -13.61
CA GLY A 39 32.77 -18.81 -14.80
C GLY A 39 32.08 -19.57 -15.93
N LYS A 40 31.53 -20.77 -15.68
CA LYS A 40 30.91 -21.63 -16.71
C LYS A 40 29.43 -21.36 -16.96
N ALA A 41 28.77 -20.59 -16.09
CA ALA A 41 27.31 -20.40 -16.11
C ALA A 41 26.79 -19.92 -17.47
N THR A 42 27.43 -18.92 -18.10
CA THR A 42 26.97 -18.37 -19.38
C THR A 42 27.08 -19.37 -20.53
N GLU A 43 28.13 -20.19 -20.55
CA GLU A 43 28.31 -21.22 -21.58
C GLU A 43 27.25 -22.31 -21.44
N LEU A 44 27.04 -22.80 -20.21
CA LEU A 44 26.07 -23.85 -19.92
C LEU A 44 24.63 -23.39 -20.20
N LEU A 45 24.28 -22.15 -19.84
CA LEU A 45 22.97 -21.57 -20.16
C LEU A 45 22.72 -21.50 -21.67
N LYS A 46 23.72 -21.10 -22.46
CA LYS A 46 23.57 -21.01 -23.93
C LYS A 46 23.44 -22.37 -24.61
N ALA A 47 23.94 -23.43 -23.96
CA ALA A 47 23.88 -24.79 -24.47
C ALA A 47 22.63 -25.55 -24.02
N GLU A 48 21.82 -24.97 -23.11
CA GLU A 48 20.70 -25.65 -22.48
C GLU A 48 19.46 -25.66 -23.40
N PRO A 49 18.97 -26.84 -23.84
CA PRO A 49 17.83 -26.91 -24.76
C PRO A 49 16.49 -26.82 -24.03
N PHE A 50 15.57 -26.01 -24.55
CA PHE A 50 14.20 -25.87 -24.03
C PHE A 50 13.43 -27.20 -23.86
N MET A 51 12.77 -27.37 -22.70
CA MET A 51 11.92 -28.52 -22.39
C MET A 51 10.45 -28.22 -22.74
N GLN A 52 9.96 -28.80 -23.83
CA GLN A 52 8.61 -28.57 -24.37
C GLN A 52 7.55 -29.55 -23.81
N ASP A 53 7.35 -29.57 -22.49
CA ASP A 53 6.44 -30.52 -21.83
C ASP A 53 5.73 -29.86 -20.62
N LEU A 54 5.03 -30.63 -19.78
CA LEU A 54 4.25 -30.17 -18.60
C LEU A 54 5.02 -29.28 -17.60
N THR A 55 4.32 -28.66 -16.64
CA THR A 55 4.93 -27.75 -15.64
C THR A 55 4.91 -28.37 -14.24
N ASN A 56 5.78 -29.35 -13.96
CA ASN A 56 5.82 -30.02 -12.63
C ASN A 56 6.65 -29.24 -11.60
N THR A 57 6.11 -28.11 -11.14
CA THR A 57 6.79 -27.16 -10.25
C THR A 57 7.13 -27.76 -8.89
N TYR A 58 6.25 -28.54 -8.25
CA TYR A 58 6.55 -29.06 -6.90
C TYR A 58 7.64 -30.12 -6.91
N ARG A 59 7.69 -30.96 -7.96
CA ARG A 59 8.82 -31.86 -8.19
C ARG A 59 10.12 -31.10 -8.46
N ALA A 60 10.08 -30.01 -9.21
CA ALA A 60 11.24 -29.18 -9.47
C ALA A 60 11.78 -28.52 -8.19
N LEU A 61 10.89 -28.07 -7.30
CA LEU A 61 11.26 -27.58 -5.96
C LEU A 61 11.94 -28.66 -5.14
N ASN A 62 11.42 -29.89 -5.16
CA ASN A 62 12.03 -30.98 -4.42
C ASN A 62 13.41 -31.36 -4.96
N TYR A 63 13.56 -31.42 -6.29
CA TYR A 63 14.84 -31.63 -6.95
C TYR A 63 15.85 -30.54 -6.58
N THR A 64 15.46 -29.27 -6.70
CA THR A 64 16.30 -28.11 -6.39
C THR A 64 16.76 -28.12 -4.93
N LEU A 65 15.88 -28.50 -4.00
CA LEU A 65 16.24 -28.60 -2.59
C LEU A 65 17.36 -29.62 -2.37
N ILE A 66 17.16 -30.83 -2.88
CA ILE A 66 18.07 -31.95 -2.68
C ILE A 66 19.39 -31.71 -3.41
N GLU A 67 19.33 -31.35 -4.69
CA GLU A 67 20.50 -31.32 -5.57
C GLU A 67 21.33 -30.04 -5.47
N LEU A 68 20.76 -28.93 -4.98
CA LEU A 68 21.49 -27.67 -4.82
C LEU A 68 21.66 -27.25 -3.37
N PHE A 69 20.58 -27.15 -2.60
CA PHE A 69 20.63 -26.56 -1.26
C PHE A 69 21.05 -27.54 -0.15
N GLU A 70 20.82 -28.83 -0.33
CA GLU A 70 21.23 -29.90 0.60
C GLU A 70 22.49 -30.63 0.14
N ASN A 71 22.79 -30.60 -1.16
CA ASN A 71 23.99 -31.20 -1.71
C ASN A 71 25.23 -30.33 -1.45
N GLN A 72 26.06 -30.75 -0.50
CA GLN A 72 27.31 -30.05 -0.16
C GLN A 72 28.29 -29.96 -1.35
N MET A 73 28.18 -30.88 -2.32
CA MET A 73 29.02 -30.87 -3.53
C MET A 73 28.59 -29.81 -4.54
N ALA A 74 27.40 -29.21 -4.40
CA ALA A 74 26.88 -28.20 -5.32
C ALA A 74 27.52 -26.80 -5.14
N GLY A 75 28.29 -26.58 -4.07
CA GLY A 75 29.02 -25.32 -3.84
C GLY A 75 28.24 -24.23 -3.08
N ALA A 76 27.08 -24.58 -2.52
CA ALA A 76 26.29 -23.70 -1.68
C ALA A 76 27.08 -23.33 -0.41
N SER A 77 27.16 -22.03 -0.09
CA SER A 77 27.78 -21.57 1.15
C SER A 77 26.88 -21.93 2.34
N PRO A 78 27.39 -22.60 3.40
CA PRO A 78 26.57 -23.05 4.53
C PRO A 78 25.79 -21.93 5.21
N ASP A 79 26.43 -20.76 5.37
CA ASP A 79 25.92 -19.60 6.11
C ASP A 79 25.27 -18.53 5.21
N ALA A 80 25.12 -18.80 3.91
CA ALA A 80 24.52 -17.82 2.99
C ALA A 80 22.99 -17.80 3.13
N THR A 81 22.41 -16.60 2.98
CA THR A 81 20.98 -16.44 2.73
C THR A 81 20.62 -17.17 1.45
N ARG A 82 19.64 -18.07 1.53
CA ARG A 82 19.22 -18.90 0.40
C ARG A 82 17.99 -18.29 -0.24
N VAL A 83 18.10 -17.98 -1.53
CA VAL A 83 17.01 -17.42 -2.33
C VAL A 83 16.78 -18.32 -3.53
N LEU A 84 15.53 -18.63 -3.81
CA LEU A 84 15.08 -19.32 -5.00
C LEU A 84 14.22 -18.37 -5.85
N LEU A 85 14.63 -18.15 -7.10
CA LEU A 85 13.83 -17.46 -8.10
C LEU A 85 13.19 -18.51 -9.02
N ILE A 86 11.86 -18.60 -8.99
CA ILE A 86 11.05 -19.50 -9.80
C ILE A 86 10.52 -18.66 -10.96
N ILE A 87 10.85 -19.03 -12.19
CA ILE A 87 10.29 -18.40 -13.38
C ILE A 87 9.39 -19.43 -14.06
N THR A 88 8.09 -19.12 -14.14
CA THR A 88 7.06 -20.01 -14.67
C THR A 88 6.06 -19.19 -15.47
N ASP A 89 5.40 -19.79 -16.44
CA ASP A 89 4.40 -19.12 -17.28
C ASP A 89 2.96 -19.37 -16.83
N GLY A 90 2.76 -20.25 -15.85
CA GLY A 90 1.44 -20.58 -15.33
C GLY A 90 1.45 -21.49 -14.10
N ASP A 91 0.27 -22.02 -13.79
CA ASP A 91 0.01 -22.89 -12.64
C ASP A 91 0.74 -24.24 -12.75
N PRO A 92 1.17 -24.83 -11.61
CA PRO A 92 1.78 -26.16 -11.60
C PRO A 92 0.82 -27.24 -12.12
N SER A 93 1.33 -28.12 -12.96
CA SER A 93 0.63 -29.32 -13.43
C SER A 93 0.59 -30.43 -12.37
N ASP A 94 1.46 -30.36 -11.36
CA ASP A 94 1.49 -31.27 -10.21
C ASP A 94 0.92 -30.63 -8.93
N ARG A 95 0.71 -31.45 -7.90
CA ARG A 95 0.20 -31.00 -6.59
C ARG A 95 1.11 -31.48 -5.47
N ASP A 96 1.31 -30.62 -4.48
CA ASP A 96 2.08 -30.94 -3.27
C ASP A 96 1.21 -31.50 -2.15
N THR A 97 0.76 -32.75 -2.32
CA THR A 97 -0.12 -33.38 -1.33
C THR A 97 0.62 -34.21 -0.28
N THR A 98 1.83 -34.67 -0.60
CA THR A 98 2.54 -35.69 0.21
C THR A 98 3.89 -35.23 0.73
N ILE A 99 4.63 -34.42 -0.05
CA ILE A 99 6.00 -34.04 0.28
C ILE A 99 6.02 -32.77 1.13
N LYS A 100 4.99 -31.91 0.99
CA LYS A 100 4.88 -30.61 1.64
C LYS A 100 6.16 -29.81 1.41
N ILE A 101 6.61 -29.80 0.16
CA ILE A 101 7.89 -29.20 -0.23
C ILE A 101 7.90 -27.70 0.06
N VAL A 102 6.76 -27.03 -0.05
CA VAL A 102 6.66 -25.61 0.33
C VAL A 102 7.00 -25.42 1.81
N GLU A 103 6.40 -26.21 2.70
CA GLU A 103 6.68 -26.16 4.15
C GLU A 103 8.17 -26.43 4.45
N LYS A 104 8.79 -27.40 3.76
CA LYS A 104 10.22 -27.72 3.95
C LYS A 104 11.16 -26.57 3.57
N TYR A 105 10.82 -25.78 2.56
CA TYR A 105 11.58 -24.59 2.20
C TYR A 105 11.45 -23.50 3.27
N ASP A 106 10.27 -23.35 3.88
CA ASP A 106 10.03 -22.42 4.99
C ASP A 106 10.80 -22.82 6.25
N GLU A 107 10.78 -24.12 6.60
CA GLU A 107 11.58 -24.68 7.70
C GLU A 107 13.08 -24.45 7.53
N LYS A 108 13.56 -24.41 6.27
CA LYS A 108 14.97 -24.18 5.92
C LYS A 108 15.30 -22.71 5.66
N HIS A 109 14.34 -21.81 5.87
CA HIS A 109 14.49 -20.37 5.66
C HIS A 109 14.99 -20.01 4.26
N ILE A 110 14.50 -20.73 3.24
CA ILE A 110 14.81 -20.44 1.83
C ILE A 110 13.73 -19.51 1.28
N THR A 111 14.09 -18.25 1.03
CA THR A 111 13.18 -17.26 0.45
C THR A 111 12.89 -17.60 -1.00
N ARG A 112 11.63 -17.52 -1.43
CA ARG A 112 11.20 -17.84 -2.79
C ARG A 112 10.56 -16.63 -3.45
N PHE A 113 10.89 -16.37 -4.70
CA PHE A 113 10.24 -15.38 -5.57
C PHE A 113 9.69 -16.10 -6.79
N VAL A 114 8.45 -15.80 -7.18
CA VAL A 114 7.84 -16.36 -8.39
C VAL A 114 7.67 -15.23 -9.41
N ILE A 115 8.25 -15.39 -10.59
CA ILE A 115 7.98 -14.56 -11.75
C ILE A 115 7.02 -15.35 -12.64
N GLY A 116 5.77 -14.89 -12.70
CA GLY A 116 4.74 -15.36 -13.62
C GLY A 116 4.59 -14.40 -14.81
N GLY A 117 4.64 -14.90 -16.04
CA GLY A 117 4.33 -14.11 -17.26
C GLY A 117 5.51 -13.31 -17.84
N SER A 118 5.24 -12.09 -18.33
CA SER A 118 6.23 -11.20 -18.97
C SER A 118 6.96 -10.33 -17.94
N LEU A 119 8.30 -10.34 -17.97
CA LEU A 119 9.15 -9.41 -17.22
C LEU A 119 9.56 -8.23 -18.09
N VAL A 120 9.40 -7.00 -17.62
CA VAL A 120 9.86 -5.80 -18.33
C VAL A 120 10.99 -5.13 -17.58
N LEU A 121 12.06 -4.81 -18.30
CA LEU A 121 13.23 -4.13 -17.77
C LEU A 121 13.46 -2.81 -18.51
N GLY A 122 13.74 -1.75 -17.77
CA GLY A 122 14.17 -0.47 -18.35
C GLY A 122 15.69 -0.44 -18.56
N SER A 123 16.14 0.05 -19.71
CA SER A 123 17.55 0.26 -20.03
C SER A 123 17.82 1.71 -20.41
N VAL A 124 18.14 2.51 -19.40
CA VAL A 124 18.34 3.96 -19.52
C VAL A 124 19.48 4.35 -20.45
N GLY A 125 20.54 3.54 -20.52
CA GLY A 125 21.76 3.84 -21.27
C GLY A 125 21.68 3.54 -22.77
N SER A 126 20.63 2.87 -23.23
CA SER A 126 20.49 2.46 -24.62
C SER A 126 20.46 3.65 -25.58
N ASN A 127 21.12 3.50 -26.73
CA ASN A 127 21.04 4.41 -27.89
C ASN A 127 21.31 5.88 -27.50
N ASP A 128 22.52 6.20 -27.04
CA ASP A 128 22.91 7.53 -26.55
C ASP A 128 21.97 8.08 -25.46
N TRP A 129 21.69 7.23 -24.46
CA TRP A 129 20.82 7.54 -23.33
C TRP A 129 19.39 7.98 -23.74
N ARG A 130 18.95 7.63 -24.95
CA ARG A 130 17.51 7.70 -25.31
C ARG A 130 16.72 6.81 -24.36
N GLY A 131 17.26 5.63 -24.11
CA GLY A 131 16.66 4.59 -23.28
C GLY A 131 15.77 3.65 -24.07
N SER A 132 15.47 2.48 -23.50
CA SER A 132 14.57 1.47 -24.08
C SER A 132 13.95 0.59 -22.99
N LEU A 133 12.94 -0.20 -23.35
CA LEU A 133 12.45 -1.31 -22.52
C LEU A 133 12.78 -2.64 -23.18
N TYR A 134 12.91 -3.68 -22.35
CA TYR A 134 13.10 -5.07 -22.77
C TYR A 134 12.04 -5.94 -22.10
N GLU A 135 11.16 -6.55 -22.89
CA GLU A 135 10.22 -7.57 -22.41
C GLU A 135 10.83 -8.96 -22.59
N LEU A 136 10.86 -9.72 -21.50
CA LEU A 136 11.30 -11.11 -21.44
C LEU A 136 10.07 -11.96 -21.15
N GLU A 137 9.61 -12.69 -22.16
CA GLU A 137 8.52 -13.65 -21.99
C GLU A 137 9.08 -14.97 -21.41
N SER A 138 8.41 -15.52 -20.39
CA SER A 138 8.79 -16.77 -19.72
C SER A 138 8.93 -17.97 -20.68
N ASN A 139 8.18 -17.95 -21.80
CA ASN A 139 8.11 -19.05 -22.76
C ASN A 139 9.15 -18.99 -23.88
N ASN A 140 10.00 -17.96 -23.91
CA ASN A 140 10.85 -17.68 -25.06
C ASN A 140 12.22 -17.10 -24.67
N MET A 141 12.84 -17.60 -23.59
CA MET A 141 14.18 -17.18 -23.14
C MET A 141 15.32 -17.48 -24.13
N GLU A 142 15.07 -18.25 -25.19
CA GLU A 142 16.01 -18.47 -26.31
C GLU A 142 15.91 -17.39 -27.39
N SER A 143 14.80 -16.63 -27.44
CA SER A 143 14.63 -15.49 -28.34
C SER A 143 15.17 -14.22 -27.69
N ASN A 144 15.91 -13.40 -28.43
CA ASN A 144 16.28 -12.06 -27.97
C ASN A 144 14.99 -11.35 -27.53
N GLY A 145 14.86 -11.02 -26.24
CA GLY A 145 13.65 -10.39 -25.69
C GLY A 145 13.14 -9.23 -26.54
N ILE A 146 11.84 -8.95 -26.46
CA ILE A 146 11.21 -7.92 -27.28
C ILE A 146 11.77 -6.56 -26.87
N HIS A 147 12.51 -5.94 -27.77
CA HIS A 147 13.05 -4.61 -27.58
C HIS A 147 12.00 -3.57 -27.93
N ILE A 148 11.69 -2.71 -26.98
CA ILE A 148 10.66 -1.68 -27.10
C ILE A 148 11.34 -0.32 -27.08
N GLU A 149 11.25 0.39 -28.19
CA GLU A 149 11.81 1.72 -28.38
C GLU A 149 10.72 2.71 -28.79
N ASP A 150 10.89 3.97 -28.38
CA ASP A 150 10.12 5.08 -28.94
C ASP A 150 10.98 5.79 -30.01
N PRO A 151 10.61 5.72 -31.30
CA PRO A 151 11.33 6.37 -32.39
C PRO A 151 11.46 7.89 -32.24
N ASP A 152 10.54 8.54 -31.51
CA ASP A 152 10.51 9.99 -31.32
C ASP A 152 11.27 10.43 -30.06
N MET A 153 11.72 9.49 -29.21
CA MET A 153 12.41 9.81 -27.95
C MET A 153 13.74 10.50 -28.22
N ALA A 154 13.99 11.67 -27.64
CA ALA A 154 15.23 12.41 -27.86
C ALA A 154 16.43 11.74 -27.16
N HIS A 155 17.65 12.05 -27.61
CA HIS A 155 18.87 11.62 -26.92
C HIS A 155 18.93 12.13 -25.47
N SER A 156 19.60 11.39 -24.59
CA SER A 156 19.77 11.75 -23.17
C SER A 156 18.46 11.98 -22.40
N SER A 157 17.39 11.28 -22.77
CA SER A 157 16.06 11.39 -22.16
C SER A 157 15.84 10.43 -20.98
N TYR A 158 16.61 9.35 -20.92
CA TYR A 158 16.56 8.32 -19.88
C TYR A 158 15.23 7.55 -19.85
N MET A 159 14.65 7.22 -21.00
CA MET A 159 13.48 6.32 -21.03
C MET A 159 13.84 4.98 -20.38
N GLY A 160 12.92 4.40 -19.61
CA GLY A 160 13.19 3.22 -18.79
C GLY A 160 13.72 3.53 -17.40
N TYR A 161 13.82 4.81 -16.99
CA TYR A 161 14.23 5.17 -15.63
C TYR A 161 13.25 4.66 -14.58
N SER A 162 11.97 4.76 -14.88
CA SER A 162 10.88 4.10 -14.16
C SER A 162 10.02 3.34 -15.15
N VAL A 163 9.49 2.20 -14.71
CA VAL A 163 8.65 1.32 -15.51
C VAL A 163 7.48 0.86 -14.67
N ALA A 164 6.28 0.82 -15.24
CA ALA A 164 5.11 0.20 -14.64
C ALA A 164 4.32 -0.57 -15.70
N ALA A 165 3.77 -1.71 -15.33
CA ALA A 165 2.93 -2.53 -16.18
C ALA A 165 1.51 -2.57 -15.63
N GLY A 166 0.52 -2.40 -16.51
CA GLY A 166 -0.88 -2.44 -16.14
C GLY A 166 -1.74 -2.91 -17.30
N GLU A 167 -3.04 -3.02 -17.03
CA GLU A 167 -4.04 -3.45 -18.00
C GLU A 167 -5.20 -2.48 -18.02
N LYS A 168 -5.84 -2.31 -19.18
CA LYS A 168 -7.09 -1.58 -19.32
C LYS A 168 -7.98 -2.27 -20.34
N ASP A 169 -9.16 -2.74 -19.92
CA ASP A 169 -10.13 -3.43 -20.76
C ASP A 169 -9.48 -4.61 -21.53
N LEU A 170 -8.69 -5.45 -20.83
CA LEU A 170 -7.90 -6.57 -21.37
C LEU A 170 -6.75 -6.17 -22.31
N VAL A 171 -6.41 -4.88 -22.39
CA VAL A 171 -5.27 -4.38 -23.15
C VAL A 171 -4.08 -4.18 -22.22
N SER A 172 -2.99 -4.92 -22.45
CA SER A 172 -1.74 -4.75 -21.72
C SER A 172 -1.03 -3.45 -22.11
N LEU A 173 -0.58 -2.72 -21.10
CA LEU A 173 0.04 -1.41 -21.23
C LEU A 173 1.36 -1.35 -20.45
N TYR A 174 2.39 -0.77 -21.05
CA TYR A 174 3.63 -0.40 -20.37
C TYR A 174 3.76 1.11 -20.30
N PHE A 175 4.05 1.59 -19.10
CA PHE A 175 4.30 2.99 -18.81
C PHE A 175 5.78 3.14 -18.50
N THR A 176 6.43 4.11 -19.12
CA THR A 176 7.83 4.39 -18.83
C THR A 176 8.10 5.87 -18.69
N GLY A 177 8.94 6.19 -17.71
CA GLY A 177 9.41 7.54 -17.43
C GLY A 177 10.74 7.81 -18.12
N ALA A 178 10.82 8.99 -18.72
CA ALA A 178 12.01 9.58 -19.32
C ALA A 178 12.27 10.95 -18.66
N PRO A 179 12.73 10.99 -17.39
CA PRO A 179 12.74 12.21 -16.59
C PRO A 179 13.72 13.29 -17.06
N ARG A 180 14.57 12.99 -18.04
CA ARG A 180 15.47 13.95 -18.68
C ARG A 180 15.03 14.41 -20.05
N PHE A 181 13.92 13.88 -20.59
CA PHE A 181 13.43 14.28 -21.91
C PHE A 181 13.28 15.80 -21.99
N LYS A 182 14.01 16.40 -22.95
CA LYS A 182 14.10 17.86 -23.14
C LYS A 182 14.33 18.66 -21.85
N HIS A 183 15.01 18.04 -20.86
CA HIS A 183 15.24 18.57 -19.52
C HIS A 183 13.98 18.84 -18.68
N MET A 184 12.77 18.48 -19.15
CA MET A 184 11.52 18.67 -18.42
C MET A 184 10.98 17.35 -17.87
N GLY A 185 11.22 16.24 -18.59
CA GLY A 185 10.70 14.92 -18.28
C GLY A 185 9.47 14.57 -19.10
N GLU A 186 9.27 13.28 -19.36
CA GLU A 186 8.14 12.75 -20.12
C GLU A 186 7.76 11.35 -19.63
N VAL A 187 6.49 10.98 -19.79
CA VAL A 187 6.01 9.61 -19.62
C VAL A 187 5.41 9.14 -20.93
N VAL A 188 5.80 7.94 -21.36
CA VAL A 188 5.31 7.29 -22.58
C VAL A 188 4.50 6.06 -22.21
N VAL A 189 3.38 5.87 -22.90
CA VAL A 189 2.50 4.70 -22.75
C VAL A 189 2.56 3.87 -24.02
N PHE A 190 2.96 2.63 -23.88
CA PHE A 190 2.95 1.63 -24.93
C PHE A 190 1.75 0.69 -24.76
N ARG A 191 1.15 0.30 -25.88
CA ARG A 191 0.11 -0.73 -25.96
C ARG A 191 0.66 -1.96 -26.67
N LYS A 192 0.35 -3.15 -26.15
CA LYS A 192 0.65 -4.41 -26.86
C LYS A 192 -0.29 -4.54 -28.05
N SER A 193 0.29 -4.66 -29.25
CA SER A 193 -0.41 -4.87 -30.52
C SER A 193 0.22 -6.08 -31.20
N HIS A 194 -0.46 -7.23 -31.08
CA HIS A 194 0.10 -8.54 -31.45
C HIS A 194 1.45 -8.77 -30.74
N ASP A 195 2.54 -8.96 -31.49
CA ASP A 195 3.89 -9.20 -30.97
C ASP A 195 4.75 -7.92 -30.89
N THR A 196 4.12 -6.74 -31.03
CA THR A 196 4.83 -5.45 -31.03
C THR A 196 4.20 -4.46 -30.05
N TRP A 197 4.98 -3.45 -29.67
CA TRP A 197 4.53 -2.39 -28.77
C TRP A 197 4.49 -1.07 -29.52
N GLU A 198 3.34 -0.40 -29.46
CA GLU A 198 3.13 0.89 -30.11
C GLU A 198 2.90 1.99 -29.09
N VAL A 199 3.41 3.19 -29.36
CA VAL A 199 3.17 4.36 -28.51
C VAL A 199 1.74 4.84 -28.71
N VAL A 200 0.94 4.84 -27.65
CA VAL A 200 -0.45 5.31 -27.68
C VAL A 200 -0.62 6.68 -27.03
N ARG A 201 0.21 7.01 -26.04
CA ARG A 201 0.20 8.32 -25.36
C ARG A 201 1.57 8.78 -24.92
N ARG A 202 1.68 10.10 -24.78
CA ARG A 202 2.82 10.80 -24.18
C ARG A 202 2.31 11.92 -23.30
N VAL A 203 2.96 12.13 -22.16
CA VAL A 203 2.69 13.26 -21.26
C VAL A 203 4.01 13.90 -20.87
N THR A 204 4.17 15.19 -21.17
CA THR A 204 5.40 15.94 -20.91
C THR A 204 5.24 16.78 -19.63
N GLY A 205 6.29 16.84 -18.82
CA GLY A 205 6.36 17.70 -17.63
C GLY A 205 6.38 19.18 -17.97
N GLU A 206 5.90 20.03 -17.05
CA GLU A 206 5.75 21.48 -17.27
C GLU A 206 6.98 22.31 -16.88
N GLN A 207 7.86 21.78 -16.01
CA GLN A 207 8.98 22.53 -15.45
C GLN A 207 10.32 21.86 -15.73
N ILE A 208 11.27 22.65 -16.25
CA ILE A 208 12.65 22.23 -16.45
C ILE A 208 13.30 21.79 -15.14
N GLY A 209 14.00 20.66 -15.16
CA GLY A 209 14.69 20.10 -14.01
C GLY A 209 13.78 19.46 -12.96
N SER A 210 12.46 19.44 -13.16
CA SER A 210 11.51 18.84 -12.20
C SER A 210 11.62 17.33 -12.07
N TYR A 211 12.26 16.69 -13.06
CA TYR A 211 12.44 15.25 -13.14
C TYR A 211 11.11 14.50 -13.23
N PHE A 212 10.14 15.07 -13.96
CA PHE A 212 8.82 14.47 -14.19
C PHE A 212 8.94 13.09 -14.85
N GLY A 213 8.30 12.08 -14.26
CA GLY A 213 8.46 10.68 -14.69
C GLY A 213 9.58 9.95 -13.96
N ALA A 214 10.00 10.42 -12.79
CA ALA A 214 11.01 9.72 -11.98
C ALA A 214 10.45 8.51 -11.22
N ALA A 215 9.16 8.56 -10.88
CA ALA A 215 8.43 7.50 -10.24
C ALA A 215 7.05 7.39 -10.91
N LEU A 216 6.59 6.17 -11.13
CA LEU A 216 5.29 5.86 -11.69
C LEU A 216 4.56 4.93 -10.73
N CYS A 217 3.27 5.19 -10.52
CA CYS A 217 2.40 4.30 -9.77
C CYS A 217 1.08 4.18 -10.52
N LEU A 218 0.76 2.98 -10.97
CA LEU A 218 -0.54 2.67 -11.52
C LEU A 218 -1.51 2.39 -10.37
N VAL A 219 -2.74 2.85 -10.51
CA VAL A 219 -3.78 2.72 -9.50
C VAL A 219 -4.99 2.11 -10.17
N ASP A 220 -5.21 0.83 -9.93
CA ASP A 220 -6.52 0.20 -10.11
C ASP A 220 -7.28 0.43 -8.80
N LEU A 221 -8.21 1.37 -8.79
CA LEU A 221 -8.73 1.92 -7.54
C LEU A 221 -9.67 0.93 -6.85
N LYS A 222 -10.36 0.09 -7.62
CA LYS A 222 -11.38 -0.85 -7.15
C LYS A 222 -10.90 -2.30 -7.08
N SER A 223 -9.63 -2.54 -7.41
CA SER A 223 -9.04 -3.87 -7.47
C SER A 223 -9.76 -4.81 -8.45
N ASP A 224 -10.22 -4.27 -9.59
CA ASP A 224 -10.94 -5.03 -10.62
C ASP A 224 -10.04 -5.52 -11.77
N GLY A 225 -8.73 -5.28 -11.67
CA GLY A 225 -7.74 -5.63 -12.68
C GLY A 225 -7.49 -4.52 -13.71
N ASN A 226 -8.34 -3.49 -13.78
CA ASN A 226 -8.16 -2.38 -14.70
C ASN A 226 -7.49 -1.19 -14.03
N THR A 227 -6.42 -0.70 -14.65
CA THR A 227 -5.78 0.54 -14.26
C THR A 227 -6.73 1.72 -14.48
N ASP A 228 -7.05 2.45 -13.42
CA ASP A 228 -7.93 3.61 -13.44
C ASP A 228 -7.14 4.92 -13.53
N PHE A 229 -6.02 5.00 -12.80
CA PHE A 229 -5.21 6.20 -12.72
C PHE A 229 -3.72 5.88 -12.84
N LEU A 230 -2.97 6.89 -13.29
CA LEU A 230 -1.51 6.94 -13.27
C LEU A 230 -1.08 8.11 -12.39
N LEU A 231 -0.23 7.83 -11.41
CA LEU A 231 0.46 8.84 -10.63
C LEU A 231 1.90 8.98 -11.13
N VAL A 232 2.32 10.21 -11.36
CA VAL A 232 3.66 10.55 -11.86
C VAL A 232 4.38 11.46 -10.88
N GLY A 233 5.56 11.03 -10.42
CA GLY A 233 6.42 11.82 -9.55
C GLY A 233 7.31 12.79 -10.33
N ALA A 234 7.39 14.03 -9.84
CA ALA A 234 8.34 15.06 -10.23
C ALA A 234 9.05 15.56 -8.95
N PRO A 235 9.95 14.76 -8.36
CA PRO A 235 10.49 15.02 -7.02
C PRO A 235 11.36 16.29 -6.93
N LEU A 236 11.84 16.82 -8.06
CA LEU A 236 12.64 18.05 -8.11
C LEU A 236 11.80 19.26 -8.54
N PHE A 237 10.47 19.12 -8.66
CA PHE A 237 9.60 20.25 -8.97
C PHE A 237 9.73 21.33 -7.90
N HIS A 238 10.11 22.54 -8.32
CA HIS A 238 10.37 23.64 -7.42
C HIS A 238 9.19 24.62 -7.40
N HIS A 239 8.71 24.96 -6.20
CA HIS A 239 7.74 26.04 -5.99
C HIS A 239 8.46 27.28 -5.41
N PRO A 240 8.76 28.32 -6.21
CA PRO A 240 9.60 29.44 -5.80
C PRO A 240 9.09 30.20 -4.58
N HIS A 241 7.77 30.40 -4.49
CA HIS A 241 7.15 31.26 -3.48
C HIS A 241 6.81 30.52 -2.17
N GLU A 242 6.72 29.20 -2.22
CA GLU A 242 6.14 28.40 -1.11
C GLU A 242 7.19 27.55 -0.39
N LYS A 243 8.46 27.64 -0.80
CA LYS A 243 9.58 26.80 -0.32
C LYS A 243 9.20 25.30 -0.35
N ARG A 244 8.52 24.85 -1.39
CA ARG A 244 8.17 23.44 -1.60
C ARG A 244 9.04 22.81 -2.68
N GLU A 245 9.37 21.54 -2.52
CA GLU A 245 10.09 20.74 -3.50
C GLU A 245 9.44 19.37 -3.63
N GLY A 246 9.11 19.01 -4.86
CA GLY A 246 8.44 17.78 -5.22
C GLY A 246 6.94 17.94 -5.42
N GLN A 247 6.45 17.31 -6.48
CA GLN A 247 5.05 17.28 -6.87
C GLN A 247 4.72 15.88 -7.42
N ILE A 248 3.48 15.44 -7.23
CA ILE A 248 2.90 14.32 -7.96
C ILE A 248 1.77 14.83 -8.85
N TYR A 249 1.64 14.23 -10.02
CA TYR A 249 0.57 14.48 -10.97
C TYR A 249 -0.30 13.24 -11.03
N VAL A 250 -1.62 13.43 -11.07
CA VAL A 250 -2.61 12.36 -11.13
C VAL A 250 -3.34 12.46 -12.47
N TYR A 251 -3.31 11.37 -13.22
CA TYR A 251 -3.99 11.25 -14.51
C TYR A 251 -5.02 10.13 -14.44
N ARG A 252 -6.24 10.37 -14.93
CA ARG A 252 -7.22 9.32 -15.19
C ARG A 252 -6.89 8.66 -16.53
N LEU A 253 -6.87 7.33 -16.54
CA LEU A 253 -6.76 6.52 -17.75
C LEU A 253 -8.16 6.17 -18.28
N THR A 254 -8.54 6.75 -19.41
CA THR A 254 -9.83 6.49 -20.05
C THR A 254 -9.81 5.17 -20.84
N THR A 255 -10.98 4.69 -21.26
CA THR A 255 -11.10 3.50 -22.11
C THR A 255 -10.53 3.72 -23.52
N GLN A 256 -10.43 4.98 -23.98
CA GLN A 256 -9.71 5.36 -25.20
C GLN A 256 -8.20 5.50 -24.96
N LEU A 257 -7.71 5.04 -23.81
CA LEU A 257 -6.33 5.15 -23.36
C LEU A 257 -5.83 6.60 -23.29
N GLU A 258 -6.70 7.60 -23.09
CA GLU A 258 -6.27 8.99 -22.84
C GLU A 258 -5.84 9.15 -21.39
N LEU A 259 -4.87 10.05 -21.16
CA LEU A 259 -4.42 10.44 -19.82
C LEU A 259 -4.93 11.85 -19.49
N GLU A 260 -6.06 11.92 -18.79
CA GLU A 260 -6.69 13.17 -18.40
C GLU A 260 -6.13 13.64 -17.05
N SER A 261 -5.49 14.81 -17.02
CA SER A 261 -4.99 15.39 -15.76
C SER A 261 -6.15 15.69 -14.81
N THR A 262 -6.13 15.10 -13.61
CA THR A 262 -7.19 15.30 -12.59
C THR A 262 -6.73 16.19 -11.45
N LEU A 263 -5.52 15.99 -10.95
CA LEU A 263 -5.04 16.61 -9.72
C LEU A 263 -3.52 16.69 -9.69
N ASN A 264 -3.00 17.79 -9.17
CA ASN A 264 -1.60 17.95 -8.81
C ASN A 264 -1.50 18.09 -7.29
N VAL A 265 -0.60 17.34 -6.66
CA VAL A 265 -0.43 17.34 -5.20
C VAL A 265 1.02 17.65 -4.84
N SER A 266 1.19 18.59 -3.91
CA SER A 266 2.47 18.89 -3.28
C SER A 266 2.26 19.16 -1.79
N VAL A 267 3.35 19.09 -1.02
CA VAL A 267 3.33 19.30 0.43
C VAL A 267 4.22 20.49 0.81
N PRO A 268 3.95 21.19 1.93
CA PRO A 268 4.69 22.39 2.34
C PRO A 268 6.10 22.07 2.90
N SER A 269 6.95 21.41 2.09
CA SER A 269 8.25 20.88 2.48
C SER A 269 9.23 20.87 1.29
N ARG A 270 10.53 20.99 1.56
CA ARG A 270 11.62 20.78 0.57
C ARG A 270 12.12 19.33 0.60
N GLY A 271 11.19 18.39 0.72
CA GLY A 271 11.47 17.00 1.02
C GLY A 271 11.66 16.10 -0.19
N ARG A 272 11.59 16.65 -1.41
CA ARG A 272 11.48 15.88 -2.66
C ARG A 272 10.28 14.94 -2.65
N PHE A 273 9.13 15.51 -2.33
CA PHE A 273 7.87 14.77 -2.33
C PHE A 273 7.59 14.13 -3.69
N GLY A 274 7.17 12.87 -3.70
CA GLY A 274 6.99 12.10 -4.94
C GLY A 274 8.25 11.38 -5.42
N THR A 275 9.27 11.25 -4.57
CA THR A 275 10.47 10.44 -4.88
C THR A 275 10.13 8.96 -5.02
N SER A 276 9.25 8.45 -4.15
CA SER A 276 8.66 7.12 -4.25
C SER A 276 7.14 7.24 -4.12
N ILE A 277 6.43 6.44 -4.89
CA ILE A 277 4.96 6.37 -4.87
C ILE A 277 4.61 4.88 -4.90
N SER A 278 3.70 4.45 -4.05
CA SER A 278 3.26 3.06 -4.01
C SER A 278 1.75 2.96 -3.77
N LEU A 279 1.14 2.02 -4.48
CA LEU A 279 -0.25 1.63 -4.29
C LEU A 279 -0.34 0.76 -3.05
N LEU A 280 -1.26 1.09 -2.16
CA LEU A 280 -1.52 0.35 -0.93
C LEU A 280 -2.82 -0.44 -1.07
N ALA A 281 -3.06 -1.36 -0.14
CA ALA A 281 -4.41 -1.86 0.08
C ALA A 281 -5.36 -0.73 0.55
N ASP A 282 -6.65 -1.03 0.60
CA ASP A 282 -7.64 -0.17 1.24
C ASP A 282 -7.40 -0.15 2.76
N LEU A 283 -6.84 0.95 3.30
CA LEU A 283 -6.46 1.04 4.71
C LEU A 283 -7.61 1.49 5.60
N ASN A 284 -8.68 2.07 5.05
CA ASN A 284 -9.82 2.59 5.80
C ASN A 284 -11.13 1.82 5.58
N GLY A 285 -11.12 0.80 4.71
CA GLY A 285 -12.25 -0.08 4.44
C GLY A 285 -13.35 0.57 3.59
N ASP A 286 -13.06 1.64 2.84
CA ASP A 286 -14.07 2.32 2.02
C ASP A 286 -14.27 1.70 0.63
N GLY A 287 -13.54 0.62 0.34
CA GLY A 287 -13.57 -0.13 -0.91
C GLY A 287 -12.70 0.46 -2.01
N LEU A 288 -11.88 1.48 -1.69
CA LEU A 288 -10.93 2.09 -2.62
C LEU A 288 -9.51 1.88 -2.12
N ARG A 289 -8.59 1.56 -3.03
CA ARG A 289 -7.17 1.46 -2.67
C ARG A 289 -6.56 2.83 -2.36
N ASP A 290 -5.59 2.82 -1.45
CA ASP A 290 -4.89 4.01 -0.98
C ASP A 290 -3.51 4.14 -1.61
N VAL A 291 -2.84 5.28 -1.39
CA VAL A 291 -1.50 5.55 -1.95
C VAL A 291 -0.57 6.09 -0.87
N ALA A 292 0.67 5.61 -0.86
CA ALA A 292 1.74 6.17 -0.07
C ALA A 292 2.73 6.95 -0.94
N VAL A 293 3.20 8.10 -0.44
CA VAL A 293 4.15 8.97 -1.13
C VAL A 293 5.31 9.35 -0.22
N GLY A 294 6.53 9.13 -0.70
CA GLY A 294 7.77 9.42 0.03
C GLY A 294 8.30 10.84 -0.20
N ALA A 295 8.81 11.45 0.87
CA ALA A 295 9.54 12.71 0.89
C ALA A 295 10.84 12.55 1.70
N PRO A 296 11.85 11.85 1.16
CA PRO A 296 13.02 11.42 1.93
C PRO A 296 13.92 12.55 2.42
N LEU A 297 13.85 13.75 1.84
CA LEU A 297 14.68 14.89 2.25
C LEU A 297 14.00 15.79 3.30
N GLU A 298 12.77 15.48 3.70
CA GLU A 298 12.06 16.23 4.72
C GLU A 298 12.72 16.11 6.11
N ASP A 299 12.40 17.04 7.02
CA ASP A 299 12.91 17.05 8.40
C ASP A 299 14.43 16.89 8.48
N ASP A 300 15.18 17.75 7.76
CA ASP A 300 16.65 17.76 7.68
C ASP A 300 17.25 16.45 7.14
N ASN A 301 16.64 15.91 6.09
CA ASN A 301 16.96 14.62 5.48
C ASN A 301 16.71 13.41 6.38
N ARG A 302 15.85 13.51 7.38
CA ARG A 302 15.35 12.33 8.09
C ARG A 302 14.30 11.60 7.26
N GLY A 303 13.42 12.37 6.62
CA GLY A 303 12.41 11.89 5.68
C GLY A 303 11.05 11.60 6.30
N ALA A 304 10.04 11.56 5.44
CA ALA A 304 8.65 11.30 5.81
C ALA A 304 7.92 10.51 4.71
N VAL A 305 6.81 9.86 5.08
CA VAL A 305 5.85 9.23 4.17
C VAL A 305 4.46 9.81 4.42
N TYR A 306 3.71 10.02 3.35
CA TYR A 306 2.35 10.53 3.37
C TYR A 306 1.39 9.47 2.86
N ILE A 307 0.26 9.30 3.52
CA ILE A 307 -0.82 8.38 3.13
C ILE A 307 -1.98 9.19 2.59
N TYR A 308 -2.43 8.85 1.40
CA TYR A 308 -3.56 9.48 0.71
C TYR A 308 -4.64 8.43 0.49
N HIS A 309 -5.86 8.73 0.94
CA HIS A 309 -6.97 7.84 0.66
C HIS A 309 -7.42 7.93 -0.80
N GLY A 310 -7.91 6.80 -1.32
CA GLY A 310 -8.50 6.71 -2.65
C GLY A 310 -9.66 7.68 -2.87
N ASN A 311 -9.87 8.08 -4.13
CA ASN A 311 -11.02 8.88 -4.56
C ASN A 311 -11.45 8.52 -5.98
N GLN A 312 -12.70 8.12 -6.16
CA GLN A 312 -13.24 7.70 -7.47
C GLN A 312 -13.13 8.76 -8.58
N HIS A 313 -13.17 10.05 -8.21
CA HIS A 313 -13.21 11.16 -9.17
C HIS A 313 -11.84 11.72 -9.48
N THR A 314 -10.93 11.76 -8.51
CA THR A 314 -9.61 12.38 -8.66
C THR A 314 -8.46 11.39 -8.59
N GLY A 315 -8.72 10.10 -8.34
CA GLY A 315 -7.73 9.04 -8.09
C GLY A 315 -7.40 8.95 -6.61
N ILE A 316 -6.90 10.05 -6.05
CA ILE A 316 -6.62 10.20 -4.62
C ILE A 316 -7.27 11.47 -4.08
N ARG A 317 -7.48 11.54 -2.76
CA ARG A 317 -7.89 12.79 -2.09
C ARG A 317 -6.75 13.82 -2.15
N PRO A 318 -7.03 15.13 -2.26
CA PRO A 318 -5.98 16.15 -2.34
C PRO A 318 -5.22 16.35 -1.01
N THR A 319 -5.83 15.95 0.11
CA THR A 319 -5.24 16.04 1.44
C THR A 319 -4.85 14.65 1.93
N PHE A 320 -3.62 14.50 2.44
CA PHE A 320 -3.19 13.27 3.09
C PHE A 320 -4.02 13.00 4.34
N SER A 321 -4.29 11.74 4.64
CA SER A 321 -4.93 11.31 5.89
C SER A 321 -3.93 11.15 7.03
N GLN A 322 -2.69 10.79 6.70
CA GLN A 322 -1.62 10.61 7.67
C GLN A 322 -0.28 11.04 7.10
N ARG A 323 0.55 11.65 7.95
CA ARG A 323 1.98 11.88 7.70
C ARG A 323 2.77 11.12 8.75
N ILE A 324 3.72 10.32 8.31
CA ILE A 324 4.58 9.49 9.14
C ILE A 324 6.02 10.03 9.00
N PRO A 325 6.52 10.84 9.94
CA PRO A 325 7.94 11.19 9.97
C PRO A 325 8.81 10.02 10.43
N ALA A 326 10.09 10.04 10.09
CA ALA A 326 11.08 9.18 10.73
C ALA A 326 11.08 9.39 12.26
N ASP A 327 11.26 8.30 13.02
CA ASP A 327 11.29 8.35 14.48
C ASP A 327 12.48 9.21 14.97
N PRO A 328 12.24 10.29 15.72
CA PRO A 328 13.31 11.14 16.24
C PRO A 328 14.24 10.40 17.22
N GLY A 329 13.84 9.27 17.79
CA GLY A 329 14.69 8.44 18.65
C GLY A 329 15.66 7.54 17.87
N LEU A 330 15.60 7.53 16.53
CA LEU A 330 16.45 6.71 15.67
C LEU A 330 17.37 7.60 14.82
N ASP A 331 18.36 8.23 15.46
CA ASP A 331 19.27 9.22 14.85
C ASP A 331 20.00 8.74 13.57
N GLN A 332 20.21 7.42 13.43
CA GLN A 332 20.84 6.83 12.26
C GLN A 332 19.94 6.78 11.02
N ILE A 333 18.62 6.95 11.18
CA ILE A 333 17.66 6.84 10.09
C ILE A 333 17.65 8.14 9.30
N ARG A 334 18.02 8.03 8.03
CA ARG A 334 18.02 9.14 7.06
C ARG A 334 17.32 8.69 5.79
N PHE A 335 16.75 9.64 5.07
CA PHE A 335 16.06 9.36 3.82
C PHE A 335 14.90 8.35 3.99
N PHE A 336 14.20 8.39 5.12
CA PHE A 336 12.98 7.61 5.34
C PHE A 336 11.92 7.98 4.30
N GLY A 337 11.35 6.98 3.64
CA GLY A 337 10.47 7.21 2.48
C GLY A 337 11.24 7.28 1.16
N LEU A 338 12.45 6.71 1.08
CA LEU A 338 13.19 6.56 -0.18
C LEU A 338 12.56 5.49 -1.09
N ALA A 339 12.00 4.45 -0.47
CA ALA A 339 11.23 3.39 -1.12
C ALA A 339 10.04 3.06 -0.22
N VAL A 340 8.90 2.71 -0.82
CA VAL A 340 7.68 2.38 -0.09
C VAL A 340 6.97 1.24 -0.81
N ASP A 341 6.45 0.30 -0.05
CA ASP A 341 5.54 -0.76 -0.51
C ASP A 341 4.51 -1.04 0.58
N GLY A 342 3.30 -1.47 0.22
CA GLY A 342 2.28 -1.76 1.23
C GLY A 342 1.11 -2.61 0.77
N THR A 343 1.41 -3.64 -0.01
CA THR A 343 0.42 -4.60 -0.53
C THR A 343 0.44 -5.95 0.19
N ILE A 344 1.42 -6.19 1.06
CA ILE A 344 1.68 -7.49 1.69
C ILE A 344 1.30 -7.43 3.17
N ASP A 345 0.58 -8.45 3.64
CA ASP A 345 0.39 -8.72 5.07
C ASP A 345 1.61 -9.50 5.60
N LEU A 346 2.43 -8.86 6.44
CA LEU A 346 3.59 -9.49 7.08
C LEU A 346 3.29 -9.93 8.51
N GLY A 347 2.15 -9.50 9.07
CA GLY A 347 1.69 -9.83 10.41
C GLY A 347 0.85 -11.09 10.50
N GLU A 348 0.38 -11.61 9.35
CA GLU A 348 -0.60 -12.68 9.22
C GLU A 348 -1.93 -12.36 9.93
N ASP A 349 -2.29 -11.07 10.01
CA ASP A 349 -3.53 -10.60 10.63
C ASP A 349 -4.63 -10.25 9.61
N GLY A 350 -4.33 -10.39 8.33
CA GLY A 350 -5.22 -10.14 7.19
C GLY A 350 -5.24 -8.68 6.75
N LEU A 351 -4.45 -7.81 7.34
CA LEU A 351 -4.32 -6.42 6.94
C LEU A 351 -2.97 -6.20 6.26
N ALA A 352 -2.97 -5.47 5.15
CA ALA A 352 -1.72 -5.14 4.48
C ALA A 352 -0.87 -4.20 5.34
N ASP A 353 0.43 -4.49 5.41
CA ASP A 353 1.41 -3.72 6.17
C ASP A 353 2.17 -2.77 5.25
N LEU A 354 2.64 -1.64 5.79
CA LEU A 354 3.43 -0.67 5.06
C LEU A 354 4.92 -0.88 5.36
N VAL A 355 5.73 -1.10 4.34
CA VAL A 355 7.19 -1.17 4.43
C VAL A 355 7.79 0.11 3.87
N VAL A 356 8.65 0.76 4.67
CA VAL A 356 9.32 2.00 4.30
C VAL A 356 10.83 1.83 4.35
N GLY A 357 11.47 2.04 3.21
CA GLY A 357 12.91 2.06 3.05
C GLY A 357 13.53 3.37 3.52
N SER A 358 14.73 3.26 4.10
CA SER A 358 15.58 4.36 4.52
C SER A 358 17.05 3.98 4.33
N ARG A 359 17.98 4.92 4.56
CA ARG A 359 19.40 4.62 4.56
C ARG A 359 19.75 3.69 5.72
N GLY A 360 20.05 2.43 5.40
CA GLY A 360 20.55 1.44 6.36
C GLY A 360 19.47 0.72 7.17
N ALA A 361 18.18 0.93 6.87
CA ALA A 361 17.08 0.21 7.48
C ALA A 361 15.83 0.19 6.59
N ALA A 362 15.04 -0.87 6.70
CA ALA A 362 13.64 -0.90 6.28
C ALA A 362 12.77 -1.01 7.53
N ILE A 363 11.69 -0.25 7.59
CA ILE A 363 10.77 -0.18 8.74
C ILE A 363 9.42 -0.71 8.29
N VAL A 364 8.87 -1.65 9.05
CA VAL A 364 7.54 -2.22 8.81
C VAL A 364 6.56 -1.57 9.79
N PHE A 365 5.49 -1.00 9.25
CA PHE A 365 4.35 -0.49 10.00
C PHE A 365 3.20 -1.46 9.83
N ARG A 366 2.72 -2.01 10.94
CA ARG A 366 1.55 -2.87 10.93
C ARG A 366 0.27 -2.06 10.92
N SER A 367 -0.63 -2.42 10.01
CA SER A 367 -1.96 -1.83 9.95
C SER A 367 -2.78 -2.23 11.18
N LYS A 368 -3.83 -1.46 11.47
CA LYS A 368 -4.75 -1.76 12.58
C LYS A 368 -6.17 -1.83 12.05
N PRO A 369 -7.03 -2.69 12.62
CA PRO A 369 -8.43 -2.73 12.26
C PRO A 369 -9.11 -1.37 12.43
N VAL A 370 -9.91 -0.98 11.44
CA VAL A 370 -10.73 0.23 11.46
C VAL A 370 -12.18 -0.14 11.75
N VAL A 371 -12.78 0.57 12.72
CA VAL A 371 -14.16 0.38 13.14
C VAL A 371 -14.99 1.66 12.99
N ASN A 372 -16.24 1.49 12.61
CA ASN A 372 -17.27 2.52 12.62
C ASN A 372 -18.18 2.32 13.83
N VAL A 373 -18.33 3.36 14.65
CA VAL A 373 -19.30 3.41 15.75
C VAL A 373 -20.41 4.40 15.38
N LYS A 374 -21.62 3.90 15.13
CA LYS A 374 -22.79 4.74 14.86
C LYS A 374 -23.59 4.93 16.13
N ALA A 375 -23.87 6.18 16.50
CA ALA A 375 -24.68 6.53 17.66
C ALA A 375 -26.09 6.94 17.23
N HIS A 376 -27.10 6.44 17.95
CA HIS A 376 -28.51 6.75 17.75
C HIS A 376 -29.11 7.22 19.07
N LEU A 377 -29.77 8.39 19.06
CA LEU A 377 -30.46 8.94 20.23
C LEU A 377 -31.97 8.95 19.97
N ASN A 378 -32.74 8.45 20.93
CA ASN A 378 -34.19 8.47 20.90
C ASN A 378 -34.76 9.03 22.22
N PHE A 379 -35.85 9.79 22.14
CA PHE A 379 -36.46 10.48 23.26
C PHE A 379 -37.91 10.03 23.46
N GLU A 380 -38.27 9.65 24.68
CA GLU A 380 -39.63 9.25 25.04
C GLU A 380 -40.12 10.00 26.30
N PRO A 381 -41.15 10.86 26.20
CA PRO A 381 -41.86 11.23 24.97
C PRO A 381 -40.99 12.07 24.01
N ALA A 382 -41.29 11.99 22.71
CA ALA A 382 -40.58 12.76 21.68
C ALA A 382 -40.77 14.29 21.80
N GLN A 383 -41.83 14.72 22.48
CA GLN A 383 -42.13 16.12 22.77
C GLN A 383 -42.57 16.27 24.22
N ILE A 384 -42.02 17.28 24.89
CA ILE A 384 -42.38 17.63 26.26
C ILE A 384 -43.51 18.66 26.20
N SER A 385 -44.69 18.31 26.70
CA SER A 385 -45.81 19.25 26.79
C SER A 385 -45.55 20.29 27.87
N THR A 386 -45.63 21.58 27.49
CA THR A 386 -45.49 22.70 28.42
C THR A 386 -46.80 23.04 29.16
N VAL A 387 -47.93 22.46 28.75
CA VAL A 387 -49.26 22.77 29.29
C VAL A 387 -49.62 21.86 30.47
N ASN A 388 -49.15 20.61 30.46
CA ASN A 388 -49.52 19.59 31.45
C ASN A 388 -48.46 19.38 32.55
N ILE A 389 -47.63 20.40 32.84
CA ILE A 389 -46.65 20.31 33.92
C ILE A 389 -47.38 20.56 35.25
N HIS A 390 -47.91 19.50 35.86
CA HIS A 390 -48.43 19.55 37.23
C HIS A 390 -47.24 19.64 38.19
N CYS A 391 -47.13 20.74 38.95
CA CYS A 391 -46.13 20.90 40.00
C CYS A 391 -46.78 20.54 41.36
N PRO A 392 -46.85 19.26 41.77
CA PRO A 392 -47.44 18.89 43.05
C PRO A 392 -46.62 19.50 44.20
N ALA A 393 -47.31 20.08 45.18
CA ALA A 393 -46.72 20.74 46.34
C ALA A 393 -46.10 19.77 47.37
N ILE A 394 -45.76 18.53 46.98
CA ILE A 394 -45.38 17.46 47.91
C ILE A 394 -43.93 17.03 47.66
N GLN A 395 -43.21 16.83 48.78
CA GLN A 395 -41.80 16.48 48.94
C GLN A 395 -41.30 15.39 47.98
N GLY A 396 -40.82 15.83 46.82
CA GLY A 396 -40.03 15.06 45.86
C GLY A 396 -39.39 16.06 44.90
N ASN A 397 -38.09 16.26 45.00
CA ASN A 397 -37.38 17.45 44.47
C ASN A 397 -37.31 17.58 42.94
N PHE A 398 -38.00 16.75 42.15
CA PHE A 398 -37.90 16.75 40.67
C PHE A 398 -39.04 16.02 39.95
N LEU A 399 -39.28 16.40 38.69
CA LEU A 399 -40.28 15.78 37.80
C LEU A 399 -39.58 15.00 36.66
N PRO A 400 -40.03 13.78 36.32
CA PRO A 400 -39.52 13.06 35.16
C PRO A 400 -39.90 13.81 33.88
N MET A 401 -38.91 14.13 33.05
CA MET A 401 -39.10 14.96 31.85
C MET A 401 -39.07 14.12 30.58
N VAL A 402 -38.00 13.35 30.38
CA VAL A 402 -37.82 12.52 29.19
C VAL A 402 -36.92 11.32 29.51
N THR A 403 -37.27 10.18 28.95
CA THR A 403 -36.41 9.00 28.90
C THR A 403 -35.58 9.06 27.63
N LEU A 404 -34.25 9.05 27.79
CA LEU A 404 -33.30 9.07 26.69
C LEU A 404 -32.74 7.67 26.46
N THR A 405 -32.94 7.14 25.26
CA THR A 405 -32.32 5.88 24.81
C THR A 405 -31.16 6.19 23.88
N VAL A 406 -29.95 5.78 24.27
CA VAL A 406 -28.72 5.94 23.49
C VAL A 406 -28.27 4.57 23.02
N CYS A 407 -28.27 4.34 21.71
CA CYS A 407 -27.81 3.09 21.10
C CYS A 407 -26.52 3.32 20.32
N PHE A 408 -25.60 2.36 20.42
CA PHE A 408 -24.39 2.31 19.62
C PHE A 408 -24.38 1.04 18.77
N ASP A 409 -24.06 1.20 17.49
CA ASP A 409 -23.84 0.12 16.52
C ASP A 409 -22.36 0.12 16.13
N LEU A 410 -21.63 -0.94 16.51
CA LEU A 410 -20.24 -1.17 16.13
C LEU A 410 -20.17 -2.03 14.87
N ALA A 411 -19.41 -1.59 13.88
CA ALA A 411 -19.13 -2.36 12.66
C ALA A 411 -17.65 -2.22 12.27
N GLU A 412 -16.96 -3.35 12.12
CA GLU A 412 -15.61 -3.39 11.53
C GLU A 412 -15.69 -3.14 10.02
N VAL A 413 -14.76 -2.33 9.51
CA VAL A 413 -14.76 -1.86 8.13
C VAL A 413 -13.68 -2.58 7.32
N THR A 414 -12.49 -2.73 7.88
CA THR A 414 -11.36 -3.48 7.30
C THR A 414 -11.45 -4.94 7.71
N ARG A 415 -11.55 -5.90 6.78
CA ARG A 415 -11.72 -7.32 7.12
C ARG A 415 -10.36 -8.01 7.31
N GLY A 416 -9.88 -8.13 8.55
CA GLY A 416 -8.75 -8.99 8.89
C GLY A 416 -9.08 -10.49 8.87
N ILE A 417 -8.06 -11.35 9.01
CA ILE A 417 -8.18 -12.83 9.08
C ILE A 417 -9.00 -13.26 10.30
N THR A 418 -9.12 -12.42 11.34
CA THR A 418 -10.09 -12.60 12.42
C THR A 418 -11.51 -12.26 11.95
N GLY A 419 -11.99 -12.95 10.92
CA GLY A 419 -13.42 -13.13 10.75
C GLY A 419 -13.96 -13.74 12.04
N THR A 420 -14.95 -13.06 12.64
CA THR A 420 -15.82 -13.50 13.75
C THR A 420 -15.40 -13.16 15.20
N THR A 421 -16.21 -12.26 15.79
CA THR A 421 -16.87 -12.32 17.12
C THR A 421 -16.28 -11.69 18.38
N ASN A 422 -15.00 -11.31 18.47
CA ASN A 422 -14.44 -10.80 19.74
C ASN A 422 -13.82 -9.39 19.68
N MET A 423 -14.25 -8.54 18.76
CA MET A 423 -13.83 -7.13 18.81
C MET A 423 -14.64 -6.39 19.87
N ALA A 424 -13.98 -6.06 20.98
CA ALA A 424 -14.54 -5.29 22.07
C ALA A 424 -13.88 -3.91 22.11
N LEU A 425 -14.71 -2.85 22.10
CA LEU A 425 -14.24 -1.47 22.15
C LEU A 425 -14.76 -0.79 23.41
N ASN A 426 -13.84 -0.35 24.27
CA ASN A 426 -14.19 0.51 25.38
C ASN A 426 -14.45 1.93 24.86
N ILE A 427 -15.72 2.33 24.86
CA ILE A 427 -16.13 3.69 24.54
C ILE A 427 -16.45 4.46 25.82
N THR A 428 -16.17 5.76 25.80
CA THR A 428 -16.66 6.69 26.81
C THR A 428 -17.54 7.70 26.10
N TYR A 429 -18.83 7.75 26.44
CA TYR A 429 -19.76 8.73 25.89
C TYR A 429 -20.20 9.71 26.98
N SER A 430 -20.40 10.95 26.58
CA SER A 430 -20.84 12.04 27.45
C SER A 430 -22.16 12.59 26.94
N LEU A 431 -23.13 12.76 27.84
CA LEU A 431 -24.42 13.34 27.59
C LEU A 431 -24.53 14.65 28.37
N GLU A 432 -25.01 15.70 27.71
CA GLU A 432 -25.21 17.02 28.30
C GLU A 432 -26.63 17.50 28.01
N VAL A 433 -27.36 17.85 29.07
CA VAL A 433 -28.68 18.47 28.99
C VAL A 433 -28.51 19.98 28.90
N ASP A 434 -29.20 20.61 27.94
CA ASP A 434 -29.09 22.05 27.67
C ASP A 434 -27.63 22.55 27.55
N PRO A 435 -26.84 22.04 26.58
CA PRO A 435 -25.41 22.38 26.41
C PRO A 435 -25.15 23.85 26.05
N ASN A 436 -26.20 24.65 25.89
CA ASN A 436 -26.09 26.04 25.47
C ASN A 436 -25.61 26.92 26.65
N GLN A 437 -24.34 27.33 26.59
CA GLN A 437 -23.61 28.11 27.61
C GLN A 437 -24.23 29.46 27.96
N SER A 438 -25.17 29.96 27.14
CA SER A 438 -25.90 31.21 27.39
C SER A 438 -26.93 31.11 28.53
N ARG A 439 -27.26 29.91 29.01
CA ARG A 439 -28.19 29.70 30.13
C ARG A 439 -27.44 29.44 31.43
N GLN A 440 -27.65 30.30 32.42
CA GLN A 440 -27.12 30.14 33.78
C GLN A 440 -27.73 28.94 34.54
N THR A 441 -28.91 28.45 34.12
CA THR A 441 -29.61 27.32 34.75
C THR A 441 -30.08 26.30 33.70
N SER A 442 -29.68 25.03 33.87
CA SER A 442 -30.19 23.93 33.04
C SER A 442 -31.66 23.64 33.36
N ARG A 443 -32.47 23.35 32.34
CA ARG A 443 -33.88 22.92 32.54
C ARG A 443 -34.00 21.49 33.03
N GLY A 444 -32.93 20.69 32.90
CA GLY A 444 -32.96 19.30 33.32
C GLY A 444 -31.59 18.78 33.77
N PHE A 445 -31.64 17.64 34.43
CA PHE A 445 -30.49 16.94 34.96
C PHE A 445 -30.74 15.43 34.92
N PHE A 446 -29.67 14.67 34.90
CA PHE A 446 -29.74 13.22 34.97
C PHE A 446 -30.03 12.79 36.41
N LYS A 447 -30.99 11.88 36.58
CA LYS A 447 -31.38 11.39 37.91
C LYS A 447 -30.20 10.79 38.68
N GLU A 448 -29.29 10.18 37.94
CA GLU A 448 -28.16 9.38 38.41
C GLU A 448 -27.07 10.26 39.05
N THR A 449 -26.80 11.44 38.47
CA THR A 449 -25.74 12.36 38.94
C THR A 449 -26.26 13.60 39.62
N LEU A 450 -27.56 13.91 39.48
CA LEU A 450 -28.15 15.21 39.84
C LEU A 450 -27.44 16.39 39.13
N ASP A 451 -26.77 16.11 38.01
CA ASP A 451 -26.03 17.06 37.19
C ASP A 451 -26.60 17.05 35.77
N ARG A 452 -26.43 18.15 35.04
CA ARG A 452 -26.74 18.22 33.59
C ARG A 452 -25.81 17.36 32.75
N ASN A 453 -24.66 16.98 33.31
CA ASN A 453 -23.66 16.16 32.66
C ASN A 453 -23.70 14.73 33.17
N LEU A 454 -23.49 13.81 32.26
CA LEU A 454 -23.40 12.39 32.55
C LEU A 454 -22.38 11.75 31.64
N GLN A 455 -21.45 11.00 32.24
CA GLN A 455 -20.39 10.31 31.52
C GLN A 455 -20.46 8.83 31.87
N PHE A 456 -20.43 7.98 30.85
CA PHE A 456 -20.43 6.53 31.00
C PHE A 456 -19.33 5.93 30.15
N THR A 457 -18.71 4.88 30.69
CA THR A 457 -17.75 4.04 29.95
C THR A 457 -18.34 2.65 29.83
N VAL A 458 -18.32 2.10 28.63
CA VAL A 458 -18.87 0.78 28.35
C VAL A 458 -18.07 0.07 27.27
N GLU A 459 -17.99 -1.25 27.40
CA GLU A 459 -17.43 -2.13 26.41
C GLU A 459 -18.51 -2.49 25.37
N LEU A 460 -18.28 -2.11 24.11
CA LEU A 460 -19.15 -2.44 22.98
C LEU A 460 -18.60 -3.64 22.24
N MET A 461 -19.41 -4.68 22.06
CA MET A 461 -19.08 -5.81 21.20
C MET A 461 -19.84 -5.80 19.87
N THR A 462 -21.10 -5.35 19.86
CA THR A 462 -21.94 -5.23 18.66
C THR A 462 -22.89 -4.04 18.81
N LYS A 463 -24.19 -4.29 19.02
CA LYS A 463 -25.22 -3.27 19.28
C LYS A 463 -25.59 -3.26 20.76
N HIS A 464 -25.46 -2.12 21.40
CA HIS A 464 -25.89 -1.94 22.80
C HIS A 464 -26.66 -0.63 22.95
N CYS A 465 -27.72 -0.67 23.76
CA CYS A 465 -28.55 0.50 24.07
C CYS A 465 -28.58 0.74 25.58
N PHE A 466 -28.52 2.01 25.96
CA PHE A 466 -28.54 2.49 27.34
C PHE A 466 -29.70 3.45 27.53
N ILE A 467 -30.39 3.33 28.65
CA ILE A 467 -31.54 4.16 28.99
C ILE A 467 -31.14 5.08 30.14
N HIS A 468 -31.36 6.38 29.95
CA HIS A 468 -31.05 7.43 30.93
C HIS A 468 -32.30 8.25 31.22
N SER A 469 -32.53 8.57 32.50
CA SER A 469 -33.69 9.37 32.91
C SER A 469 -33.30 10.83 33.11
N VAL A 470 -33.87 11.72 32.29
CA VAL A 470 -33.71 13.17 32.46
C VAL A 470 -34.90 13.71 33.23
N ASN A 471 -34.62 14.42 34.33
CA ASN A 471 -35.60 15.07 35.17
C ASN A 471 -35.45 16.59 35.08
N MET A 472 -36.51 17.31 35.40
CA MET A 472 -36.49 18.77 35.58
C MET A 472 -36.59 19.13 37.07
N PRO A 473 -35.96 20.24 37.51
CA PRO A 473 -36.20 20.80 38.83
C PRO A 473 -37.67 21.16 38.99
N VAL A 474 -38.23 20.98 40.19
CA VAL A 474 -39.61 21.44 40.46
C VAL A 474 -39.69 22.94 40.18
N CYS A 475 -40.81 23.34 39.57
CA CYS A 475 -41.17 24.72 39.27
C CYS A 475 -40.86 25.61 40.50
N LYS A 476 -39.78 26.40 40.45
CA LYS A 476 -39.65 27.52 41.37
C LYS A 476 -40.69 28.54 40.93
N CYS A 477 -41.80 28.63 41.65
CA CYS A 477 -42.66 29.81 41.57
C CYS A 477 -41.75 31.01 41.83
N THR A 478 -41.50 31.81 40.80
CA THR A 478 -41.01 33.17 40.97
C THR A 478 -42.14 33.92 41.67
N CYS A 479 -42.02 34.11 42.98
CA CYS A 479 -42.86 35.02 43.76
C CYS A 479 -42.64 36.46 43.32
#